data_AF-A0A6B1G9Q3-F1
#
_entry.id   AF-A0A6B1G9Q3-F1
#
_cell.length_a   1.000
_cell.length_b   1.000
_cell.length_c   1.000
_cell.angle_alpha   90.00
_cell.angle_beta   90.00
_cell.angle_gamma   90.00
#
_symmetry.space_group_name_H-M   'P 1'
#
loop_
_entity.id
_entity.type
_entity.pdbx_description
1 polymer ?
#
loop_
_entity_poly.entity_id
_entity_poly.type
_entity_poly.pdbx_seq_one_letter_code
_entity_poly.pdbx_strand_id
1 'polypeptide(L)'
;MSQLIELDGRRRAALGRLGNPDHNLYLVDEEPDGTLIFTPAVVMSAHEAALLRNPELVAQIEADQADPSRAVRSEARRPRGDAATSA
;
A
#
# COMPACT_ATOMS: atom_id res chain seq x y z
N MET A 1 7.54 -2.05 28.10
CA MET A 1 6.94 -3.33 28.54
C MET A 1 7.36 -4.38 27.52
N SER A 2 8.01 -5.46 27.92
CA SER A 2 8.35 -6.57 27.02
C SER A 2 7.33 -7.69 27.17
N GLN A 3 6.97 -8.35 26.07
CA GLN A 3 6.09 -9.51 26.08
C GLN A 3 6.86 -10.69 25.48
N LEU A 4 6.81 -11.85 26.14
CA LEU A 4 7.34 -13.08 25.60
C LEU A 4 6.39 -13.60 24.52
N ILE A 5 6.93 -13.91 23.35
CA ILE A 5 6.21 -14.60 22.28
C ILE A 5 7.01 -15.83 21.85
N GLU A 6 6.30 -16.84 21.41
CA GLU A 6 6.88 -18.07 20.87
C GLU A 6 6.65 -18.11 19.36
N LEU A 7 7.64 -18.63 18.63
CA LEU A 7 7.51 -18.89 17.20
C LEU A 7 6.78 -20.21 16.97
N ASP A 8 5.92 -20.25 15.96
CA ASP A 8 5.31 -21.52 15.56
C ASP A 8 6.32 -22.47 14.87
N GLY A 9 5.88 -23.69 14.54
CA GLY A 9 6.72 -24.69 13.84
C GLY A 9 7.21 -24.27 12.44
N ARG A 10 6.74 -23.14 11.91
CA ARG A 10 7.18 -22.52 10.65
C ARG A 10 7.99 -21.25 10.89
N ARG A 11 8.43 -21.00 12.14
CA ARG A 11 9.16 -19.82 12.59
C ARG A 11 8.41 -18.49 12.40
N ARG A 12 7.07 -18.51 12.50
CA ARG A 12 6.24 -17.29 12.40
C ARG A 12 5.97 -16.72 13.79
N ALA A 13 6.01 -15.40 13.90
CA ALA A 13 5.58 -14.66 15.07
C ALA A 13 4.17 -14.07 14.83
N ALA A 14 3.25 -14.30 15.77
CA ALA A 14 1.91 -13.72 15.68
C ALA A 14 1.90 -12.30 16.26
N LEU A 15 2.03 -11.29 15.39
CA LEU A 15 1.99 -9.89 15.80
C LEU A 15 0.57 -9.34 15.97
N GLY A 16 -0.50 -10.07 15.63
CA GLY A 16 -1.88 -9.54 15.69
C GLY A 16 -2.40 -9.15 17.09
N ARG A 17 -1.67 -9.50 18.16
CA ARG A 17 -1.91 -9.06 19.54
C ARG A 17 -0.86 -8.07 20.06
N LEU A 18 0.07 -7.67 19.19
CA LEU A 18 1.23 -6.83 19.46
C LEU A 18 1.22 -5.60 18.53
N GLY A 19 1.74 -4.48 19.01
CA GLY A 19 1.88 -3.28 18.16
C GLY A 19 0.55 -2.60 17.79
N ASN A 20 0.61 -1.72 16.80
CA ASN A 20 -0.55 -0.96 16.32
C ASN A 20 -1.29 -1.78 15.24
N PRO A 21 -2.61 -2.01 15.38
CA PRO A 21 -3.40 -2.76 14.38
C PRO A 21 -3.45 -2.11 12.99
N ASP A 22 -3.14 -0.83 12.86
CA ASP A 22 -3.12 -0.12 11.57
C ASP A 22 -1.82 -0.39 10.77
N HIS A 23 -0.81 -0.99 11.40
CA HIS A 23 0.46 -1.29 10.76
C HIS A 23 0.51 -2.75 10.30
N ASN A 24 0.59 -2.95 8.98
CA ASN A 24 0.59 -4.29 8.37
C ASN A 24 1.91 -4.64 7.68
N LEU A 25 2.83 -3.68 7.58
CA LEU A 25 4.11 -3.82 6.89
C LEU A 25 5.21 -3.22 7.75
N TYR A 26 6.35 -3.91 7.77
CA TYR A 26 7.50 -3.53 8.56
C TYR A 26 8.77 -3.76 7.73
N LEU A 27 9.72 -2.85 7.84
CA LEU A 27 11.13 -3.14 7.58
C LEU A 27 11.69 -3.88 8.80
N VAL A 28 12.56 -4.85 8.54
CA VAL A 28 13.18 -5.66 9.59
C VAL A 28 14.69 -5.56 9.45
N ASP A 29 15.33 -5.08 10.50
CA ASP A 29 16.78 -5.08 10.65
C ASP A 29 17.17 -6.11 11.72
N GLU A 30 18.20 -6.91 11.44
CA GLU A 30 18.78 -7.86 12.39
C GLU A 30 20.10 -7.32 12.90
N GLU A 31 20.16 -7.07 14.20
CA GLU A 31 21.38 -6.66 14.90
C GLU A 31 22.32 -7.86 15.10
N PRO A 32 23.64 -7.64 15.31
CA PRO A 32 24.60 -8.72 15.48
C PRO A 32 24.33 -9.69 16.65
N ASP A 33 23.55 -9.26 17.64
CA ASP A 33 23.15 -10.07 18.79
C ASP A 33 21.88 -10.91 18.55
N GLY A 34 21.32 -10.84 17.34
CA GLY A 34 20.09 -11.53 16.94
C GLY A 34 18.82 -10.77 17.28
N THR A 35 18.91 -9.53 17.77
CA THR A 35 17.75 -8.67 17.99
C THR A 35 17.14 -8.27 16.64
N LEU A 36 15.84 -8.47 16.50
CA LEU A 36 15.08 -8.02 15.35
C LEU A 36 14.35 -6.70 15.66
N ILE A 37 14.66 -5.66 14.90
CA ILE A 37 13.99 -4.36 14.99
C ILE A 37 12.98 -4.23 13.86
N PHE A 38 11.71 -4.04 14.22
CA PHE A 38 10.61 -3.90 13.27
C PHE A 38 10.18 -2.43 13.19
N THR A 39 10.41 -1.82 12.03
CA THR A 39 10.02 -0.42 11.77
C THR A 39 8.80 -0.40 10.83
N PRO A 40 7.65 0.19 11.23
CA PRO A 40 6.48 0.28 10.35
C PRO A 40 6.82 0.90 9.00
N ALA A 41 6.27 0.34 7.93
CA ALA A 41 6.55 0.74 6.56
C ALA A 41 5.26 0.93 5.76
N VAL A 42 5.34 1.81 4.76
CA VAL A 42 4.31 1.97 3.74
C VAL A 42 4.95 1.64 2.39
N VAL A 43 4.32 0.74 1.63
CA VAL A 43 4.73 0.44 0.26
C VAL A 43 3.98 1.33 -0.72
N MET A 44 4.74 1.93 -1.62
CA MET A 44 4.23 2.70 -2.73
C MET A 44 4.31 1.87 -4.00
N SER A 45 3.29 1.92 -4.87
CA SER A 45 3.36 1.20 -6.13
C SER A 45 4.44 1.78 -7.06
N ALA A 46 4.96 0.98 -7.99
CA ALA A 46 5.97 1.47 -8.94
C ALA A 46 5.46 2.65 -9.79
N HIS A 47 4.17 2.66 -10.13
CA HIS A 47 3.52 3.74 -10.88
C HIS A 47 3.39 5.01 -10.05
N GLU A 48 3.00 4.89 -8.78
CA GLU A 48 2.88 6.01 -7.85
C GLU A 48 4.25 6.62 -7.55
N ALA A 49 5.28 5.79 -7.36
CA ALA A 49 6.65 6.27 -7.27
C ALA A 49 7.12 6.97 -8.56
N ALA A 50 6.71 6.49 -9.74
CA ALA A 50 7.03 7.14 -11.02
C ALA A 50 6.32 8.49 -11.18
N LEU A 51 5.05 8.57 -10.76
CA LEU A 51 4.28 9.80 -10.74
C LEU A 51 4.95 10.85 -9.83
N LEU A 52 5.30 10.47 -8.60
CA LEU A 52 5.94 11.39 -7.65
C LEU A 52 7.35 11.84 -8.06
N ARG A 53 8.03 11.08 -8.92
CA ARG A 53 9.29 11.52 -9.54
C ARG A 53 9.11 12.59 -10.62
N ASN A 54 7.87 12.88 -11.04
CA ASN A 54 7.55 13.91 -12.03
C ASN A 54 6.76 15.06 -11.38
N PRO A 55 7.44 16.04 -10.76
CA PRO A 55 6.78 17.12 -10.03
C PRO A 55 5.92 18.02 -10.92
N GLU A 56 6.28 18.18 -12.21
CA GLU A 56 5.49 18.97 -13.17
C GLU A 56 4.12 18.33 -13.44
N LEU A 57 4.11 17.01 -13.62
CA LEU A 57 2.87 16.26 -13.82
C LEU A 57 1.99 16.29 -12.57
N VAL A 58 2.59 16.18 -11.38
CA VAL A 58 1.85 16.30 -10.11
C VAL A 58 1.21 17.68 -9.99
N ALA A 59 1.97 18.75 -10.24
CA ALA A 59 1.44 20.12 -10.19
C ALA A 59 0.32 20.36 -11.20
N GLN A 60 0.42 19.76 -12.40
CA GLN A 60 -0.64 19.83 -13.39
C GLN A 60 -1.92 19.13 -12.90
N ILE A 61 -1.80 17.93 -12.33
CA ILE A 61 -2.95 17.19 -11.79
C ILE A 61 -3.63 18.00 -10.68
N GLU A 62 -2.86 18.58 -9.76
CA GLU A 62 -3.40 19.42 -8.68
C GLU A 62 -4.13 20.66 -9.23
N ALA A 63 -3.55 21.33 -10.23
CA ALA A 63 -4.16 22.50 -10.87
C ALA A 63 -5.47 22.14 -11.59
N ASP A 64 -5.51 21.01 -12.29
CA ASP A 64 -6.70 20.55 -13.00
C ASP A 64 -7.80 20.08 -12.03
N GLN A 65 -7.44 19.47 -10.88
CA GLN A 65 -8.40 19.12 -9.83
C GLN A 65 -8.98 20.35 -9.13
N ALA A 66 -8.19 21.43 -8.99
CA ALA A 66 -8.64 22.67 -8.37
C ALA A 66 -9.59 23.50 -9.26
N ASP A 67 -9.66 23.21 -10.56
CA ASP A 67 -10.50 23.91 -11.53
C ASP A 67 -11.57 22.98 -12.15
N PRO A 68 -12.77 22.92 -11.54
CA PRO A 68 -13.86 22.07 -12.04
C PRO A 68 -14.30 22.37 -13.48
N SER A 69 -13.98 23.56 -14.03
CA SER A 69 -14.33 23.93 -15.40
C SER A 69 -13.52 23.15 -16.44
N ARG A 70 -12.36 22.59 -16.04
CA ARG A 70 -11.50 21.74 -16.87
C ARG A 70 -11.89 20.28 -16.84
N ALA A 71 -12.87 19.91 -16.02
CA ALA A 71 -13.33 18.53 -15.93
C ALA A 71 -13.92 18.06 -17.26
N VAL A 72 -13.26 17.08 -17.89
CA VAL A 72 -13.77 16.44 -19.10
C VAL A 72 -14.77 15.35 -18.68
N ARG A 73 -15.93 15.27 -19.35
CA ARG A 73 -16.87 14.16 -19.13
C ARG A 73 -16.18 12.85 -19.50
N SER A 74 -15.98 11.98 -18.50
CA SER A 74 -15.59 10.60 -18.74
C SER A 74 -16.73 9.88 -19.44
N GLU A 75 -16.56 9.59 -20.74
CA GLU A 75 -17.36 8.57 -21.41
C GLU A 75 -16.90 7.21 -20.85
N ALA A 76 -17.50 6.81 -19.74
CA ALA A 76 -17.21 5.54 -19.10
C ALA A 76 -17.27 4.40 -20.14
N ARG A 77 -16.17 3.65 -20.19
CA ARG A 77 -16.00 2.39 -20.93
C ARG A 77 -17.30 1.58 -20.85
N ARG A 78 -17.89 1.26 -22.00
CA ARG A 78 -19.01 0.32 -22.10
C ARG A 78 -18.67 -0.93 -21.27
N PRO A 79 -19.59 -1.44 -20.43
CA PRO A 79 -19.37 -2.70 -19.75
C PRO A 79 -19.09 -3.75 -20.82
N ARG A 80 -17.97 -4.47 -20.66
CA ARG A 80 -17.66 -5.65 -21.49
C ARG A 80 -18.77 -6.65 -21.18
N GLY A 81 -19.74 -6.75 -22.10
CA GLY A 81 -20.92 -7.58 -21.93
C GLY A 81 -20.51 -9.00 -21.54
N ASP A 82 -21.15 -9.51 -20.50
CA ASP A 82 -21.06 -10.90 -20.08
C ASP A 82 -21.38 -11.81 -21.27
N ALA A 83 -20.33 -12.43 -21.81
CA ALA A 83 -20.49 -13.49 -22.78
C ALA A 83 -20.76 -14.80 -22.01
N ALA A 84 -22.03 -15.19 -22.06
CA ALA A 84 -22.56 -16.56 -22.03
C ALA A 84 -22.45 -17.36 -20.72
N THR A 85 -23.57 -17.49 -20.03
CA THR A 85 -24.03 -18.78 -19.48
C THR A 85 -25.55 -18.85 -19.51
N SER A 86 -26.09 -19.55 -20.50
CA SER A 86 -27.41 -20.19 -20.57
C SER A 86 -27.41 -20.98 -21.89
N ALA A 87 -27.75 -22.25 -22.01
CA ALA A 87 -28.38 -23.23 -21.13
C ALA A 87 -27.86 -24.64 -21.51
#